data_AF-A0A2L0IFS4-F1
#
_entry.id   AF-A0A2L0IFS4-F1
#
_cell.length_a   1.000
_cell.length_b   1.000
_cell.length_c   1.000
_cell.angle_alpha   90.00
_cell.angle_beta   90.00
_cell.angle_gamma   90.00
#
_symmetry.space_group_name_H-M   'P 1'
#
loop_
_entity.id
_entity.type
_entity.pdbx_description
1 polymer ?
#
loop_
_entity_poly.entity_id
_entity_poly.type
_entity_poly.pdbx_seq_one_letter_code
_entity_poly.pdbx_strand_id
1 'polypeptide(L)'
;MAFAAGGTVALAAGSVHAHGTPVKGIGTPQKGGSDPGPHDPIREQENPDIVNPPATDSGTLPNLRFSFSDAHVRKGSGGWTRQVTQRELGVSTTIAGVDMRLNAGGIRELHWHKEGEWAYMLYGSARITALDSDGGWFVDDVGKGDLWYFPPGVPHSIQGLGPDGCEFLLVFDDGNFDEDSTFLLSDWFKHVPPEILAKNFGVPAETFSQLPSPEAEYIFAGNTPGDLKNDAVAGAPKSRFTFSHRMLAQQPITLKGGTVRITDTSVFPVSKTIAAALVELQPGAMRELHWHPNNDEWQYYLEGEGRMGVFASSGQARTFDFRAGDVGYVPFAMGHYIENTGDKPLRFLELFKSDHYADISLNQWLASTPPALVEQHLHLNAGFMQALSTRKSPIVGG
;
A
#
# COMPACT_ATOMS: atom_id res chain seq x y z
N MET A 1 22.55 -2.72 -68.25
CA MET A 1 22.31 -3.95 -67.46
C MET A 1 23.41 -4.05 -66.41
N ALA A 2 23.02 -4.40 -65.17
CA ALA A 2 23.81 -5.01 -64.08
C ALA A 2 24.99 -4.20 -63.50
N PHE A 3 24.91 -3.79 -62.21
CA PHE A 3 25.39 -4.48 -60.98
C PHE A 3 26.92 -4.65 -60.97
N ALA A 4 27.71 -4.39 -59.93
CA ALA A 4 27.51 -4.12 -58.50
C ALA A 4 28.81 -3.50 -57.95
N ALA A 5 28.75 -2.79 -56.82
CA ALA A 5 29.90 -2.61 -55.95
C ALA A 5 29.41 -2.69 -54.51
N GLY A 6 29.76 -3.79 -53.85
CA GLY A 6 29.32 -4.14 -52.50
C GLY A 6 29.95 -3.23 -51.45
N GLY A 7 29.11 -2.75 -50.54
CA GLY A 7 29.54 -2.34 -49.21
C GLY A 7 29.25 -3.48 -48.25
N THR A 8 30.30 -4.18 -47.80
CA THR A 8 30.20 -5.14 -46.69
C THR A 8 29.99 -4.35 -45.41
N VAL A 9 28.76 -4.36 -44.87
CA VAL A 9 28.50 -3.95 -43.51
C VAL A 9 29.07 -5.04 -42.60
N ALA A 10 30.17 -4.74 -41.92
CA ALA A 10 30.67 -5.59 -40.85
C ALA A 10 29.72 -5.50 -39.66
N LEU A 11 28.82 -6.47 -39.53
CA LEU A 11 28.11 -6.74 -38.28
C LEU A 11 29.15 -7.21 -37.27
N ALA A 12 29.61 -6.31 -36.41
CA ALA A 12 30.34 -6.70 -35.22
C ALA A 12 29.38 -7.51 -34.34
N ALA A 13 29.50 -8.84 -34.38
CA ALA A 13 28.90 -9.71 -33.40
C ALA A 13 29.56 -9.42 -32.05
N GLY A 14 28.98 -8.50 -31.29
CA GLY A 14 29.35 -8.30 -29.89
C GLY A 14 29.11 -9.62 -29.16
N SER A 15 30.18 -10.20 -28.62
CA SER A 15 30.07 -11.34 -27.72
C SER A 15 29.32 -10.89 -26.47
N VAL A 16 28.06 -11.30 -26.35
CA VAL A 16 27.30 -11.12 -25.12
C VAL A 16 28.03 -11.94 -24.04
N HIS A 17 28.70 -11.26 -23.12
CA HIS A 17 29.39 -11.93 -22.03
C HIS A 17 28.32 -12.40 -21.05
N ALA A 18 27.95 -13.69 -21.12
CA ALA A 18 27.23 -14.33 -20.04
C ALA A 18 28.09 -14.22 -18.78
N HIS A 19 27.58 -13.59 -17.72
CA HIS A 19 28.28 -13.50 -16.45
C HIS A 19 28.59 -14.93 -15.96
N GLY A 20 29.87 -15.24 -15.77
CA GLY A 20 30.39 -16.56 -15.40
C GLY A 20 30.10 -16.97 -13.95
N THR A 21 28.85 -16.85 -13.52
CA THR A 21 28.33 -17.35 -12.25
C THR A 21 27.92 -18.82 -12.45
N PRO A 22 28.07 -19.72 -11.46
CA PRO A 22 27.53 -21.08 -11.57
C PRO A 22 26.05 -21.01 -11.95
N VAL A 23 25.67 -21.71 -13.01
CA VAL A 23 24.29 -21.66 -13.52
C VAL A 23 23.36 -22.25 -12.46
N LYS A 24 22.57 -21.41 -11.80
CA LYS A 24 21.55 -21.85 -10.85
C LYS A 24 20.47 -22.57 -11.65
N GLY A 25 20.15 -23.80 -11.27
CA GLY A 25 19.04 -24.52 -11.88
C GLY A 25 17.73 -23.84 -11.52
N ILE A 26 16.89 -23.58 -12.51
CA ILE A 26 15.47 -23.29 -12.32
C ILE A 26 14.76 -24.63 -12.28
N GLY A 27 14.23 -24.98 -11.12
CA GLY A 27 13.44 -26.17 -10.89
C GLY A 27 13.94 -27.06 -9.75
N THR A 28 13.26 -28.20 -9.61
CA THR A 28 13.62 -29.25 -8.64
C THR A 28 14.58 -30.25 -9.30
N PRO A 29 15.26 -31.14 -8.54
CA PRO A 29 16.12 -32.18 -9.13
C PRO A 29 15.47 -33.06 -10.21
N GLN A 30 14.14 -33.04 -10.34
CA GLN A 30 13.35 -33.89 -11.24
C GLN A 30 12.66 -33.12 -12.38
N LYS A 31 12.54 -31.79 -12.30
CA LYS A 31 11.84 -30.94 -13.29
C LYS A 31 12.51 -29.58 -13.35
N GLY A 32 12.90 -29.14 -14.54
CA GLY A 32 13.55 -27.86 -14.76
C GLY A 32 14.81 -27.97 -15.62
N GLY A 33 15.62 -26.92 -15.62
CA GLY A 33 16.87 -26.84 -16.38
C GLY A 33 17.77 -25.72 -15.86
N SER A 34 18.99 -25.66 -16.39
CA SER A 34 19.88 -24.51 -16.19
C SER A 34 19.31 -23.26 -16.87
N ASP A 35 19.54 -22.07 -16.30
CA ASP A 35 19.25 -20.78 -16.94
C ASP A 35 20.54 -20.10 -17.46
N PRO A 36 20.99 -20.42 -18.70
CA PRO A 36 22.26 -19.88 -19.23
C PRO A 36 22.12 -18.48 -19.86
N GLY A 37 20.92 -17.90 -19.88
CA GLY A 37 20.69 -16.58 -20.49
C GLY A 37 21.15 -15.41 -19.60
N PRO A 38 21.10 -14.16 -20.09
CA PRO A 38 21.23 -12.98 -19.23
C PRO A 38 20.08 -12.92 -18.22
N HIS A 39 20.41 -12.75 -16.95
CA HIS A 39 19.46 -12.80 -15.85
C HIS A 39 19.90 -11.86 -14.71
N ASP A 40 19.03 -11.62 -13.72
CA ASP A 40 19.30 -10.75 -12.56
C ASP A 40 19.34 -11.59 -11.27
N PRO A 41 20.54 -12.04 -10.85
CA PRO A 41 20.68 -12.89 -9.66
C PRO A 41 20.24 -12.23 -8.36
N ILE A 42 20.20 -10.88 -8.30
CA ILE A 42 19.75 -10.16 -7.12
C ILE A 42 18.24 -10.33 -7.03
N ARG A 43 17.48 -9.94 -8.07
CA ARG A 43 16.02 -10.13 -8.11
C ARG A 43 15.59 -11.58 -7.94
N GLU A 44 16.32 -12.55 -8.48
CA GLU A 44 16.04 -13.97 -8.28
C GLU A 44 16.20 -14.42 -6.81
N GLN A 45 17.15 -13.84 -6.07
CA GLN A 45 17.27 -14.10 -4.64
C GLN A 45 16.12 -13.48 -3.85
N GLU A 46 15.55 -12.39 -4.34
CA GLU A 46 14.38 -11.76 -3.72
C GLU A 46 13.08 -12.52 -3.98
N ASN A 47 13.04 -13.35 -5.03
CA ASN A 47 11.83 -14.05 -5.48
C ASN A 47 12.04 -15.58 -5.58
N PRO A 48 12.45 -16.26 -4.51
CA PRO A 48 12.75 -17.69 -4.55
C PRO A 48 11.55 -18.57 -4.94
N ASP A 49 10.33 -18.24 -4.50
CA ASP A 49 9.10 -18.96 -4.82
C ASP A 49 8.50 -18.55 -6.18
N ILE A 50 9.00 -17.49 -6.84
CA ILE A 50 8.69 -17.23 -8.27
C ILE A 50 9.65 -18.01 -9.18
N VAL A 51 10.95 -18.03 -8.82
CA VAL A 51 11.98 -18.76 -9.59
C VAL A 51 11.74 -20.26 -9.49
N ASN A 52 11.43 -20.76 -8.30
CA ASN A 52 11.17 -22.17 -8.03
C ASN A 52 9.80 -22.33 -7.35
N PRO A 53 8.70 -22.21 -8.11
CA PRO A 53 7.37 -22.18 -7.53
C PRO A 53 6.98 -23.50 -6.87
N PRO A 54 6.10 -23.46 -5.85
CA PRO A 54 5.52 -24.66 -5.28
C PRO A 54 4.92 -25.56 -6.37
N ALA A 55 5.05 -26.88 -6.20
CA ALA A 55 4.51 -27.84 -7.17
C ALA A 55 2.98 -27.77 -7.34
N THR A 56 2.30 -27.08 -6.44
CA THR A 56 0.85 -26.81 -6.46
C THR A 56 0.46 -25.57 -7.26
N ASP A 57 1.40 -24.71 -7.64
CA ASP A 57 1.12 -23.57 -8.53
C ASP A 57 0.72 -24.07 -9.91
N SER A 58 -0.27 -23.44 -10.51
CA SER A 58 -0.69 -23.75 -11.88
C SER A 58 -1.57 -22.67 -12.50
N GLY A 59 -1.64 -22.68 -13.83
CA GLY A 59 -2.48 -21.76 -14.60
C GLY A 59 -1.87 -20.37 -14.76
N THR A 60 -2.73 -19.38 -15.05
CA THR A 60 -2.31 -18.02 -15.36
C THR A 60 -3.03 -17.04 -14.43
N LEU A 61 -2.26 -16.42 -13.53
CA LEU A 61 -2.71 -15.29 -12.72
C LEU A 61 -2.06 -14.00 -13.24
N PRO A 62 -2.72 -12.83 -13.08
CA PRO A 62 -2.05 -11.55 -13.26
C PRO A 62 -0.88 -11.43 -12.27
N ASN A 63 0.00 -10.46 -12.50
CA ASN A 63 0.97 -10.09 -11.48
C ASN A 63 0.23 -9.50 -10.26
N LEU A 64 0.62 -9.93 -9.05
CA LEU A 64 0.02 -9.50 -7.78
C LEU A 64 1.02 -8.72 -6.90
N ARG A 65 2.20 -8.40 -7.43
CA ARG A 65 3.27 -7.73 -6.70
C ARG A 65 3.89 -6.58 -7.47
N PHE A 66 4.13 -5.45 -6.81
CA PHE A 66 4.99 -4.39 -7.35
C PHE A 66 5.82 -3.77 -6.21
N SER A 67 7.04 -3.32 -6.49
CA SER A 67 7.87 -2.67 -5.47
C SER A 67 7.85 -1.15 -5.63
N PHE A 68 7.68 -0.39 -4.55
CA PHE A 68 7.86 1.06 -4.61
C PHE A 68 9.29 1.46 -5.05
N SER A 69 10.27 0.59 -4.88
CA SER A 69 11.64 0.82 -5.37
C SER A 69 11.75 0.87 -6.90
N ASP A 70 10.76 0.31 -7.61
CA ASP A 70 10.67 0.35 -9.06
C ASP A 70 9.81 1.54 -9.57
N ALA A 71 9.22 2.34 -8.67
CA ALA A 71 8.39 3.49 -9.00
C ALA A 71 9.20 4.77 -9.26
N HIS A 72 8.68 5.66 -10.11
CA HIS A 72 9.28 6.97 -10.34
C HIS A 72 9.21 7.86 -9.10
N VAL A 73 10.31 8.53 -8.78
CA VAL A 73 10.40 9.46 -7.63
C VAL A 73 10.31 10.90 -8.12
N ARG A 74 9.22 11.58 -7.77
CA ARG A 74 9.04 13.02 -7.92
C ARG A 74 9.65 13.73 -6.70
N LYS A 75 10.43 14.79 -6.94
CA LYS A 75 11.14 15.54 -5.90
C LYS A 75 10.60 16.95 -5.78
N GLY A 76 10.35 17.40 -4.56
CA GLY A 76 10.06 18.78 -4.21
C GLY A 76 11.16 19.36 -3.33
N SER A 77 11.12 20.67 -3.04
CA SER A 77 12.12 21.28 -2.17
C SER A 77 11.99 20.84 -0.70
N GLY A 78 10.79 20.40 -0.30
CA GLY A 78 10.48 19.92 1.05
C GLY A 78 10.49 18.40 1.23
N GLY A 79 10.75 17.61 0.19
CA GLY A 79 10.52 16.16 0.26
C GLY A 79 10.45 15.46 -1.09
N TRP A 80 9.91 14.25 -1.10
CA TRP A 80 9.71 13.45 -2.32
C TRP A 80 8.45 12.59 -2.21
N THR A 81 7.99 12.11 -3.36
CA THR A 81 6.86 11.20 -3.46
C THR A 81 7.04 10.21 -4.61
N ARG A 82 6.38 9.06 -4.52
CA ARG A 82 6.30 8.02 -5.56
C ARG A 82 5.00 7.24 -5.39
N GLN A 83 4.46 6.70 -6.48
CA GLN A 83 3.16 6.03 -6.48
C GLN A 83 3.21 4.65 -7.12
N VAL A 84 2.36 3.75 -6.61
CA VAL A 84 2.03 2.46 -7.21
C VAL A 84 0.52 2.44 -7.42
N THR A 85 0.12 2.54 -8.67
CA THR A 85 -1.28 2.65 -9.10
C THR A 85 -1.65 1.46 -9.97
N GLN A 86 -2.87 1.46 -10.53
CA GLN A 86 -3.25 0.50 -11.55
C GLN A 86 -2.29 0.50 -12.77
N ARG A 87 -1.59 1.62 -13.03
CA ARG A 87 -0.61 1.70 -14.14
C ARG A 87 0.60 0.79 -13.91
N GLU A 88 1.04 0.67 -12.66
CA GLU A 88 2.17 -0.17 -12.25
C GLU A 88 1.72 -1.60 -11.94
N LEU A 89 0.57 -1.75 -11.25
CA LEU A 89 0.00 -3.02 -10.85
C LEU A 89 -1.44 -3.14 -11.38
N GLY A 90 -1.59 -3.59 -12.62
CA GLY A 90 -2.87 -3.60 -13.36
C GLY A 90 -4.06 -4.32 -12.71
N VAL A 91 -3.82 -5.22 -11.75
CA VAL A 91 -4.87 -5.89 -10.96
C VAL A 91 -5.45 -4.98 -9.87
N SER A 92 -4.71 -3.96 -9.45
CA SER A 92 -5.05 -3.03 -8.36
C SER A 92 -6.03 -1.95 -8.82
N THR A 93 -7.28 -2.34 -9.05
CA THR A 93 -8.29 -1.44 -9.64
C THR A 93 -9.04 -0.60 -8.61
N THR A 94 -9.13 -1.06 -7.36
CA THR A 94 -9.92 -0.41 -6.31
C THR A 94 -9.11 0.52 -5.43
N ILE A 95 -7.80 0.31 -5.35
CA ILE A 95 -6.90 1.04 -4.46
C ILE A 95 -5.59 1.38 -5.20
N ALA A 96 -5.06 2.57 -4.92
CA ALA A 96 -3.71 2.99 -5.27
C ALA A 96 -2.94 3.43 -4.03
N GLY A 97 -1.61 3.27 -4.04
CA GLY A 97 -0.73 3.66 -2.95
C GLY A 97 0.26 4.75 -3.35
N VAL A 98 0.53 5.69 -2.43
CA VAL A 98 1.60 6.68 -2.54
C VAL A 98 2.51 6.56 -1.33
N ASP A 99 3.81 6.54 -1.57
CA ASP A 99 4.83 6.63 -0.52
C ASP A 99 5.45 8.03 -0.59
N MET A 100 5.31 8.77 0.49
CA MET A 100 5.68 10.19 0.55
C MET A 100 6.56 10.48 1.77
N ARG A 101 7.57 11.33 1.54
CA ARG A 101 8.48 11.86 2.55
C ARG A 101 8.40 13.38 2.57
N LEU A 102 8.25 13.96 3.77
CA LEU A 102 8.38 15.40 4.02
C LEU A 102 9.45 15.68 5.05
N ASN A 103 10.51 16.41 4.68
CA ASN A 103 11.60 16.85 5.56
C ASN A 103 11.07 17.64 6.76
N ALA A 104 11.89 17.90 7.77
CA ALA A 104 11.51 18.77 8.89
C ALA A 104 11.04 20.15 8.35
N GLY A 105 9.80 20.53 8.67
CA GLY A 105 9.15 21.73 8.15
C GLY A 105 8.67 21.65 6.70
N GLY A 106 8.98 20.58 5.97
CA GLY A 106 8.48 20.33 4.62
C GLY A 106 6.96 20.19 4.60
N ILE A 107 6.32 20.81 3.61
CA ILE A 107 4.87 20.91 3.49
C ILE A 107 4.43 20.19 2.22
N ARG A 108 3.46 19.29 2.37
CA ARG A 108 2.56 18.91 1.28
C ARG A 108 1.45 19.95 1.24
N GLU A 109 1.31 20.60 0.08
CA GLU A 109 0.41 21.74 -0.12
C GLU A 109 -1.00 21.53 0.42
N LEU A 110 -1.70 22.62 0.74
CA LEU A 110 -3.15 22.59 0.89
C LEU A 110 -3.80 22.11 -0.43
N HIS A 111 -4.54 21.02 -0.35
CA HIS A 111 -5.16 20.41 -1.52
C HIS A 111 -6.40 19.59 -1.16
N TRP A 112 -7.11 19.13 -2.18
CA TRP A 112 -8.14 18.10 -2.06
C TRP A 112 -8.13 17.19 -3.30
N HIS A 113 -8.89 16.10 -3.24
CA HIS A 113 -9.05 15.15 -4.34
C HIS A 113 -10.43 14.46 -4.22
N LYS A 114 -10.80 13.67 -5.24
CA LYS A 114 -12.12 13.02 -5.30
C LYS A 114 -12.19 11.76 -4.43
N GLU A 115 -11.04 11.14 -4.25
CA GLU A 115 -10.83 9.87 -3.58
C GLU A 115 -10.83 10.08 -2.06
N GLY A 116 -11.21 9.06 -1.29
CA GLY A 116 -10.90 9.00 0.13
C GLY A 116 -9.42 8.68 0.32
N GLU A 117 -8.74 9.42 1.20
CA GLU A 117 -7.33 9.18 1.53
C GLU A 117 -7.24 8.56 2.93
N TRP A 118 -6.68 7.36 3.02
CA TRP A 118 -6.27 6.74 4.27
C TRP A 118 -4.75 6.75 4.35
N ALA A 119 -4.18 6.90 5.54
CA ALA A 119 -2.73 6.86 5.68
C ALA A 119 -2.22 6.10 6.89
N TYR A 120 -0.98 5.64 6.79
CA TYR A 120 -0.19 5.06 7.88
C TYR A 120 1.16 5.76 8.00
N MET A 121 1.46 6.30 9.17
CA MET A 121 2.75 6.94 9.46
C MET A 121 3.88 5.90 9.59
N LEU A 122 4.80 5.88 8.63
CA LEU A 122 5.93 4.93 8.58
C LEU A 122 7.09 5.37 9.47
N TYR A 123 7.42 6.66 9.41
CA TYR A 123 8.56 7.26 10.09
C TYR A 123 8.26 8.68 10.57
N GLY A 124 8.85 9.05 11.71
CA GLY A 124 8.81 10.41 12.22
C GLY A 124 7.41 10.86 12.66
N SER A 125 7.11 12.14 12.41
CA SER A 125 5.84 12.75 12.79
C SER A 125 5.46 13.91 11.88
N ALA A 126 4.16 14.12 11.70
CA ALA A 126 3.59 15.17 10.88
C ALA A 126 2.48 15.92 11.63
N ARG A 127 2.25 17.18 11.26
CA ARG A 127 1.02 17.90 11.57
C ARG A 127 0.09 17.83 10.37
N ILE A 128 -1.16 17.44 10.61
CA ILE A 128 -2.21 17.40 9.59
C ILE A 128 -3.27 18.45 9.88
N THR A 129 -3.86 19.01 8.83
CA THR A 129 -5.03 19.89 8.93
C THR A 129 -6.16 19.36 8.05
N ALA A 130 -7.40 19.66 8.41
CA ALA A 130 -8.57 19.41 7.56
C ALA A 130 -9.69 20.42 7.83
N LEU A 131 -10.58 20.62 6.85
CA LEU A 131 -11.81 21.40 7.02
C LEU A 131 -13.03 20.56 6.62
N ASP A 132 -13.92 20.31 7.57
CA ASP A 132 -15.14 19.55 7.29
C ASP A 132 -16.18 20.36 6.49
N SER A 133 -17.19 19.66 5.95
CA SER A 133 -18.25 20.28 5.13
C SER A 133 -19.16 21.24 5.89
N ASP A 134 -19.15 21.22 7.23
CA ASP A 134 -19.88 22.17 8.07
C ASP A 134 -19.03 23.43 8.38
N GLY A 135 -17.81 23.51 7.83
CA GLY A 135 -16.85 24.60 8.04
C GLY A 135 -16.03 24.44 9.32
N GLY A 136 -16.01 23.24 9.91
CA GLY A 136 -15.27 22.92 11.12
C GLY A 136 -13.80 22.64 10.85
N TRP A 137 -12.87 23.37 11.49
CA TRP A 137 -11.43 23.13 11.34
C TRP A 137 -10.94 21.98 12.22
N PHE A 138 -9.96 21.23 11.73
CA PHE A 138 -9.24 20.18 12.45
C PHE A 138 -7.74 20.35 12.28
N VAL A 139 -6.99 20.11 13.35
CA VAL A 139 -5.52 20.02 13.36
C VAL A 139 -5.10 18.99 14.39
N ASP A 140 -4.13 18.15 14.05
CA ASP A 140 -3.55 17.18 14.99
C ASP A 140 -2.12 16.81 14.57
N ASP A 141 -1.35 16.34 15.55
CA ASP A 141 -0.02 15.78 15.32
C ASP A 141 -0.12 14.24 15.28
N VAL A 142 0.41 13.62 14.24
CA VAL A 142 0.45 12.17 14.02
C VAL A 142 1.89 11.67 14.03
N GLY A 143 2.13 10.53 14.69
CA GLY A 143 3.44 9.91 14.79
C GLY A 143 3.45 8.50 14.19
N LYS A 144 4.62 7.86 14.20
CA LYS A 144 4.80 6.49 13.69
C LYS A 144 3.69 5.53 14.18
N GLY A 145 3.02 4.88 13.24
CA GLY A 145 1.94 3.93 13.48
C GLY A 145 0.57 4.54 13.77
N ASP A 146 0.45 5.86 13.74
CA ASP A 146 -0.83 6.55 13.69
C ASP A 146 -1.36 6.61 12.26
N LEU A 147 -2.66 6.84 12.15
CA LEU A 147 -3.40 6.95 10.91
C LEU A 147 -4.01 8.33 10.77
N TRP A 148 -4.35 8.67 9.53
CA TRP A 148 -5.43 9.60 9.25
C TRP A 148 -6.36 9.05 8.18
N TYR A 149 -7.54 9.66 8.09
CA TYR A 149 -8.44 9.47 6.96
C TYR A 149 -9.10 10.79 6.60
N PHE A 150 -8.97 11.21 5.35
CA PHE A 150 -9.69 12.34 4.79
C PHE A 150 -10.77 11.84 3.84
N PRO A 151 -12.07 12.10 4.14
CA PRO A 151 -13.15 11.76 3.23
C PRO A 151 -13.01 12.45 1.86
N PRO A 152 -13.63 11.89 0.81
CA PRO A 152 -13.73 12.50 -0.51
C PRO A 152 -14.01 14.01 -0.48
N GLY A 153 -13.15 14.80 -1.12
CA GLY A 153 -13.31 16.25 -1.26
C GLY A 153 -13.03 17.09 -0.02
N VAL A 154 -12.64 16.50 1.12
CA VAL A 154 -12.23 17.25 2.31
C VAL A 154 -10.83 17.84 2.09
N PRO A 155 -10.67 19.18 2.08
CA PRO A 155 -9.36 19.79 1.90
C PRO A 155 -8.51 19.62 3.15
N HIS A 156 -7.22 19.40 2.94
CA HIS A 156 -6.26 19.08 4.00
C HIS A 156 -4.83 19.52 3.62
N SER A 157 -3.92 19.42 4.58
CA SER A 157 -2.48 19.62 4.39
C SER A 157 -1.69 18.71 5.31
N ILE A 158 -0.41 18.49 4.98
CA ILE A 158 0.51 17.69 5.80
C ILE A 158 1.82 18.46 5.93
N GLN A 159 2.37 18.53 7.14
CA GLN A 159 3.63 19.20 7.41
C GLN A 159 4.54 18.35 8.28
N GLY A 160 5.77 18.09 7.82
CA GLY A 160 6.76 17.35 8.59
C GLY A 160 7.19 18.09 9.86
N LEU A 161 7.21 17.39 11.00
CA LEU A 161 7.63 17.95 12.28
C LEU A 161 9.12 17.70 12.56
N GLY A 162 9.70 18.44 13.51
CA GLY A 162 11.07 18.20 13.95
C GLY A 162 11.23 16.86 14.70
N PRO A 163 12.44 16.28 14.74
CA PRO A 163 13.67 16.84 14.20
C PRO A 163 13.95 16.55 12.71
N ASP A 164 13.35 15.50 12.13
CA ASP A 164 13.72 15.02 10.78
C ASP A 164 12.58 15.08 9.75
N GLY A 165 11.34 15.26 10.20
CA GLY A 165 10.14 15.21 9.36
C GLY A 165 9.42 13.86 9.48
N CYS A 166 8.88 13.39 8.36
CA CYS A 166 8.06 12.19 8.30
C CYS A 166 8.16 11.47 6.95
N GLU A 167 7.83 10.19 6.98
CA GLU A 167 7.53 9.33 5.83
C GLU A 167 6.24 8.56 6.13
N PHE A 168 5.37 8.42 5.16
CA PHE A 168 4.05 7.82 5.34
C PHE A 168 3.53 7.20 4.05
N LEU A 169 2.72 6.16 4.22
CA LEU A 169 1.97 5.54 3.14
C LEU A 169 0.60 6.22 3.06
N LEU A 170 0.22 6.72 1.89
CA LEU A 170 -1.14 7.11 1.55
C LEU A 170 -1.78 6.01 0.70
N VAL A 171 -3.08 5.82 0.91
CA VAL A 171 -3.89 4.84 0.20
C VAL A 171 -5.16 5.53 -0.25
N PHE A 172 -5.40 5.51 -1.56
CA PHE A 172 -6.54 6.14 -2.20
C PHE A 172 -7.53 5.09 -2.68
N ASP A 173 -8.82 5.32 -2.48
CA ASP A 173 -9.90 4.39 -2.82
C ASP A 173 -10.26 4.36 -4.32
N ASP A 174 -9.30 4.61 -5.21
CA ASP A 174 -9.39 4.40 -6.66
C ASP A 174 -8.03 4.00 -7.24
N GLY A 175 -7.96 2.86 -7.92
CA GLY A 175 -6.73 2.38 -8.55
C GLY A 175 -6.20 3.30 -9.66
N ASN A 176 -7.06 4.15 -10.24
CA ASN A 176 -6.70 5.13 -11.26
C ASN A 176 -6.20 6.45 -10.69
N PHE A 177 -6.06 6.56 -9.37
CA PHE A 177 -5.50 7.76 -8.74
C PHE A 177 -4.18 8.16 -9.41
N ASP A 178 -3.96 9.46 -9.46
CA ASP A 178 -2.70 10.03 -9.90
C ASP A 178 -2.40 11.21 -9.00
N GLU A 179 -1.27 11.11 -8.30
CA GLU A 179 -0.82 12.13 -7.37
C GLU A 179 -0.63 13.50 -8.03
N ASP A 180 -0.30 13.51 -9.33
CA ASP A 180 -0.17 14.73 -10.14
C ASP A 180 -1.52 15.36 -10.51
N SER A 181 -2.65 14.70 -10.22
CA SER A 181 -4.02 15.14 -10.55
C SER A 181 -4.83 15.64 -9.34
N THR A 182 -4.16 15.93 -8.21
CA THR A 182 -4.81 16.56 -7.04
C THR A 182 -5.18 18.03 -7.32
N PHE A 183 -6.19 18.55 -6.62
CA PHE A 183 -6.58 19.95 -6.73
C PHE A 183 -5.77 20.79 -5.73
N LEU A 184 -4.71 21.44 -6.23
CA LEU A 184 -3.80 22.27 -5.43
C LEU A 184 -4.35 23.69 -5.23
N LEU A 185 -4.15 24.25 -4.04
CA LEU A 185 -4.58 25.62 -3.72
C LEU A 185 -3.92 26.66 -4.65
N SER A 186 -2.60 26.59 -4.78
CA SER A 186 -1.81 27.49 -5.61
C SER A 186 -2.16 27.38 -7.09
N ASP A 187 -2.42 26.16 -7.58
CA ASP A 187 -2.84 25.92 -8.96
C ASP A 187 -4.22 26.52 -9.23
N TRP A 188 -5.16 26.32 -8.30
CA TRP A 188 -6.48 26.90 -8.43
C TRP A 188 -6.43 28.43 -8.42
N PHE A 189 -5.69 29.04 -7.48
CA PHE A 189 -5.50 30.48 -7.44
C PHE A 189 -4.88 31.02 -8.75
N LYS A 190 -3.94 30.29 -9.34
CA LYS A 190 -3.30 30.68 -10.62
C LYS A 190 -4.28 30.68 -11.80
N HIS A 191 -5.34 29.88 -11.71
CA HIS A 191 -6.33 29.68 -12.78
C HIS A 191 -7.68 30.35 -12.51
N VAL A 192 -7.76 31.27 -11.54
CA VAL A 192 -8.92 32.14 -11.32
C VAL A 192 -8.55 33.59 -11.69
N PRO A 193 -9.38 34.30 -12.47
CA PRO A 193 -9.11 35.70 -12.79
C PRO A 193 -8.92 36.56 -11.52
N PRO A 194 -7.89 37.44 -11.46
CA PRO A 194 -7.60 38.26 -10.28
C PRO A 194 -8.79 39.08 -9.76
N GLU A 195 -9.65 39.59 -10.64
CA GLU A 195 -10.85 40.34 -10.27
C GLU A 195 -11.92 39.48 -9.59
N ILE A 196 -11.97 38.17 -9.87
CA ILE A 196 -12.86 37.23 -9.20
C ILE A 196 -12.30 36.89 -7.81
N LEU A 197 -11.00 36.68 -7.67
CA LEU A 197 -10.34 36.53 -6.37
C LEU A 197 -10.53 37.79 -5.51
N ALA A 198 -10.31 38.96 -6.08
CA ALA A 198 -10.54 40.26 -5.44
C ALA A 198 -11.96 40.39 -4.90
N LYS A 199 -12.95 40.03 -5.72
CA LYS A 199 -14.35 40.05 -5.32
C LYS A 199 -14.64 39.04 -4.19
N ASN A 200 -14.05 37.84 -4.25
CA ASN A 200 -14.25 36.79 -3.25
C ASN A 200 -13.67 37.19 -1.87
N PHE A 201 -12.47 37.79 -1.85
CA PHE A 201 -11.76 38.12 -0.62
C PHE A 201 -11.97 39.57 -0.14
N GLY A 202 -12.64 40.41 -0.93
CA GLY A 202 -12.88 41.81 -0.58
C GLY A 202 -11.62 42.68 -0.56
N VAL A 203 -10.64 42.36 -1.40
CA VAL A 203 -9.34 43.06 -1.52
C VAL A 203 -9.11 43.56 -2.95
N PRO A 204 -8.16 44.49 -3.20
CA PRO A 204 -7.82 44.92 -4.56
C PRO A 204 -7.31 43.77 -5.46
N ALA A 205 -7.53 43.84 -6.77
CA ALA A 205 -7.09 42.80 -7.72
C ALA A 205 -5.56 42.71 -7.81
N GLU A 206 -4.87 43.82 -7.57
CA GLU A 206 -3.41 43.90 -7.54
C GLU A 206 -2.79 43.03 -6.45
N THR A 207 -3.55 42.66 -5.40
CA THR A 207 -3.13 41.69 -4.38
C THR A 207 -2.75 40.34 -5.00
N PHE A 208 -3.37 39.96 -6.12
CA PHE A 208 -3.12 38.69 -6.81
C PHE A 208 -2.20 38.85 -8.05
N SER A 209 -1.50 39.98 -8.19
CA SER A 209 -0.58 40.24 -9.31
C SER A 209 0.63 39.29 -9.33
N GLN A 210 1.02 38.76 -8.17
CA GLN A 210 2.12 37.81 -8.03
C GLN A 210 1.65 36.63 -7.18
N LEU A 211 1.31 35.53 -7.86
CA LEU A 211 0.96 34.26 -7.25
C LEU A 211 2.12 33.26 -7.40
N PRO A 212 2.32 32.35 -6.43
CA PRO A 212 3.37 31.34 -6.50
C PRO A 212 3.23 30.42 -7.72
N SER A 213 4.29 29.66 -8.00
CA SER A 213 4.26 28.63 -9.06
C SER A 213 3.67 27.34 -8.48
N PRO A 214 2.61 26.77 -9.06
CA PRO A 214 2.01 25.55 -8.53
C PRO A 214 2.98 24.37 -8.47
N GLU A 215 3.87 24.24 -9.45
CA GLU A 215 4.90 23.21 -9.46
C GLU A 215 5.87 23.33 -8.26
N ALA A 216 6.13 24.57 -7.82
CA ALA A 216 7.04 24.83 -6.71
C ALA A 216 6.39 24.59 -5.34
N GLU A 217 5.05 24.67 -5.25
CA GLU A 217 4.30 24.57 -4.00
C GLU A 217 3.72 23.16 -3.73
N TYR A 218 3.81 22.22 -4.68
CA TYR A 218 3.30 20.86 -4.49
C TYR A 218 3.84 20.18 -3.22
N ILE A 219 5.17 20.08 -3.12
CA ILE A 219 5.93 19.73 -1.92
C ILE A 219 7.05 20.74 -1.78
N PHE A 220 7.00 21.57 -0.74
CA PHE A 220 7.92 22.69 -0.57
C PHE A 220 8.51 22.77 0.82
N ALA A 221 9.70 23.35 0.92
CA ALA A 221 10.36 23.59 2.19
C ALA A 221 9.64 24.72 2.94
N GLY A 222 9.14 24.42 4.14
CA GLY A 222 8.60 25.39 5.07
C GLY A 222 9.40 25.45 6.37
N ASN A 223 8.91 26.26 7.31
CA ASN A 223 9.43 26.27 8.68
C ASN A 223 8.71 25.20 9.51
N THR A 224 9.42 24.52 10.41
CA THR A 224 8.80 23.61 11.39
C THR A 224 7.75 24.38 12.20
N PRO A 225 6.52 23.87 12.33
CA PRO A 225 5.48 24.57 13.08
C PRO A 225 5.76 24.51 14.58
N GLY A 226 5.18 25.44 15.35
CA GLY A 226 5.31 25.50 16.80
C GLY A 226 4.42 24.47 17.52
N ASP A 227 4.16 24.69 18.81
CA ASP A 227 3.27 23.84 19.61
C ASP A 227 1.86 23.74 18.99
N LEU A 228 1.31 22.53 18.87
CA LEU A 228 -0.02 22.24 18.32
C LEU A 228 -1.14 23.10 18.92
N LYS A 229 -1.07 23.38 20.23
CA LYS A 229 -2.07 24.20 20.94
C LYS A 229 -2.20 25.62 20.38
N ASN A 230 -1.18 26.11 19.68
CA ASN A 230 -1.17 27.46 19.10
C ASN A 230 -1.79 27.51 17.70
N ASP A 231 -2.06 26.36 17.07
CA ASP A 231 -2.64 26.26 15.72
C ASP A 231 -4.18 26.25 15.75
N ALA A 232 -4.78 26.57 16.90
CA ALA A 232 -6.22 26.75 16.99
C ALA A 232 -6.68 27.96 16.17
N VAL A 233 -7.64 27.76 15.26
CA VAL A 233 -8.18 28.84 14.43
C VAL A 233 -9.20 29.64 15.22
N ALA A 234 -8.80 30.83 15.69
CA ALA A 234 -9.65 31.72 16.47
C ALA A 234 -10.86 32.20 15.64
N GLY A 235 -12.05 32.16 16.24
CA GLY A 235 -13.28 32.66 15.61
C GLY A 235 -13.96 31.71 14.61
N ALA A 236 -13.36 30.54 14.34
CA ALA A 236 -13.95 29.49 13.49
C ALA A 236 -14.38 28.27 14.32
N PRO A 237 -15.48 27.58 13.94
CA PRO A 237 -15.91 26.38 14.65
C PRO A 237 -14.89 25.25 14.47
N LYS A 238 -14.65 24.47 15.54
CA LYS A 238 -13.84 23.25 15.45
C LYS A 238 -14.67 22.11 14.89
N SER A 239 -14.06 21.24 14.08
CA SER A 239 -14.73 20.05 13.55
C SER A 239 -15.24 19.14 14.66
N ARG A 240 -16.41 18.54 14.42
CA ARG A 240 -16.97 17.46 15.23
C ARG A 240 -16.38 16.09 14.88
N PHE A 241 -15.70 16.00 13.75
CA PHE A 241 -15.06 14.79 13.28
C PHE A 241 -13.61 14.75 13.77
N THR A 242 -13.11 13.54 14.03
CA THR A 242 -11.69 13.30 14.28
C THR A 242 -11.13 12.59 13.06
N PHE A 243 -10.15 13.19 12.41
CA PHE A 243 -9.55 12.68 11.17
C PHE A 243 -8.24 11.91 11.41
N SER A 244 -7.80 11.77 12.66
CA SER A 244 -6.63 10.98 13.07
C SER A 244 -7.04 9.78 13.94
N HIS A 245 -6.23 8.73 13.94
CA HIS A 245 -6.46 7.55 14.78
C HIS A 245 -5.16 6.88 15.23
N ARG A 246 -5.10 6.41 16.48
CA ARG A 246 -3.88 5.85 17.09
C ARG A 246 -3.90 4.32 16.99
N MET A 247 -3.57 3.78 15.81
CA MET A 247 -3.70 2.34 15.53
C MET A 247 -2.87 1.48 16.49
N LEU A 248 -1.61 1.83 16.73
CA LEU A 248 -0.75 1.05 17.64
C LEU A 248 -1.19 1.08 19.11
N ALA A 249 -2.01 2.07 19.50
CA ALA A 249 -2.60 2.15 20.85
C ALA A 249 -3.84 1.24 21.01
N GLN A 250 -4.38 0.67 19.93
CA GLN A 250 -5.43 -0.35 20.01
C GLN A 250 -4.90 -1.61 20.70
N GLN A 251 -5.79 -2.26 21.45
CA GLN A 251 -5.53 -3.62 21.94
C GLN A 251 -5.55 -4.59 20.75
N PRO A 252 -4.43 -5.27 20.44
CA PRO A 252 -4.41 -6.24 19.35
C PRO A 252 -5.14 -7.52 19.73
N ILE A 253 -5.55 -8.26 18.71
CA ILE A 253 -5.77 -9.70 18.81
C ILE A 253 -4.38 -10.34 18.91
N THR A 254 -4.04 -10.87 20.08
CA THR A 254 -2.73 -11.50 20.34
C THR A 254 -2.84 -13.02 20.24
N LEU A 255 -2.03 -13.62 19.37
CA LEU A 255 -1.90 -15.07 19.20
C LEU A 255 -0.44 -15.47 19.42
N LYS A 256 -0.17 -16.78 19.56
CA LYS A 256 1.20 -17.28 19.76
C LYS A 256 2.16 -16.85 18.65
N GLY A 257 1.68 -16.87 17.40
CA GLY A 257 2.47 -16.54 16.22
C GLY A 257 2.52 -15.05 15.86
N GLY A 258 1.84 -14.16 16.61
CA GLY A 258 1.84 -12.74 16.26
C GLY A 258 0.62 -11.95 16.71
N THR A 259 0.39 -10.80 16.07
CA THR A 259 -0.71 -9.88 16.43
C THR A 259 -1.46 -9.35 15.22
N VAL A 260 -2.75 -9.05 15.41
CA VAL A 260 -3.58 -8.35 14.41
C VAL A 260 -4.26 -7.15 15.07
N ARG A 261 -4.20 -5.98 14.45
CA ARG A 261 -4.98 -4.79 14.83
C ARG A 261 -5.87 -4.38 13.68
N ILE A 262 -7.17 -4.33 13.90
CA ILE A 262 -8.15 -3.98 12.87
C ILE A 262 -8.62 -2.55 13.11
N THR A 263 -8.60 -1.73 12.06
CA THR A 263 -9.17 -0.39 12.06
C THR A 263 -10.15 -0.26 10.91
N ASP A 264 -11.42 -0.08 11.24
CA ASP A 264 -12.49 0.22 10.31
C ASP A 264 -13.47 1.23 10.93
N THR A 265 -14.63 1.44 10.33
CA THR A 265 -15.60 2.44 10.82
C THR A 265 -16.12 2.19 12.24
N SER A 266 -15.98 0.99 12.80
CA SER A 266 -16.42 0.70 14.17
C SER A 266 -15.53 1.35 15.23
N VAL A 267 -14.27 1.63 14.90
CA VAL A 267 -13.26 2.23 15.80
C VAL A 267 -12.70 3.55 15.28
N PHE A 268 -12.74 3.78 13.97
CA PHE A 268 -12.36 5.02 13.31
C PHE A 268 -13.50 5.53 12.43
N PRO A 269 -14.53 6.17 13.01
CA PRO A 269 -15.83 6.36 12.36
C PRO A 269 -15.84 7.14 11.05
N VAL A 270 -14.85 8.01 10.82
CA VAL A 270 -14.73 8.79 9.58
C VAL A 270 -14.25 7.95 8.40
N SER A 271 -13.56 6.83 8.64
CA SER A 271 -12.93 6.00 7.60
C SER A 271 -13.95 5.11 6.88
N LYS A 272 -14.83 5.72 6.09
CA LYS A 272 -16.00 5.07 5.48
C LYS A 272 -15.70 4.20 4.27
N THR A 273 -14.57 4.42 3.61
CA THR A 273 -14.24 3.74 2.35
C THR A 273 -13.00 2.88 2.42
N ILE A 274 -12.25 2.92 3.53
CA ILE A 274 -11.07 2.09 3.75
C ILE A 274 -11.16 1.41 5.10
N ALA A 275 -11.11 0.08 5.12
CA ALA A 275 -10.85 -0.72 6.29
C ALA A 275 -9.43 -1.26 6.21
N ALA A 276 -8.77 -1.43 7.35
CA ALA A 276 -7.38 -1.88 7.40
C ALA A 276 -7.13 -2.86 8.54
N ALA A 277 -6.15 -3.74 8.37
CA ALA A 277 -5.55 -4.53 9.42
C ALA A 277 -4.03 -4.41 9.39
N LEU A 278 -3.40 -4.19 10.55
CA LEU A 278 -1.95 -4.34 10.73
C LEU A 278 -1.69 -5.73 11.29
N VAL A 279 -0.98 -6.54 10.51
CA VAL A 279 -0.61 -7.90 10.85
C VAL A 279 0.88 -7.96 11.16
N GLU A 280 1.23 -8.61 12.26
CA GLU A 280 2.60 -8.98 12.61
C GLU A 280 2.68 -10.49 12.75
N LEU A 281 3.55 -11.13 11.96
CA LEU A 281 3.83 -12.56 12.02
C LEU A 281 5.25 -12.77 12.56
N GLN A 282 5.39 -13.53 13.63
CA GLN A 282 6.68 -13.99 14.13
C GLN A 282 7.35 -14.95 13.13
N PRO A 283 8.68 -15.17 13.20
CA PRO A 283 9.36 -16.14 12.35
C PRO A 283 8.67 -17.52 12.40
N GLY A 284 8.39 -18.10 11.22
CA GLY A 284 7.67 -19.39 11.10
C GLY A 284 6.16 -19.32 11.35
N ALA A 285 5.61 -18.15 11.65
CA ALA A 285 4.16 -17.95 11.72
C ALA A 285 3.56 -17.60 10.36
N MET A 286 2.24 -17.79 10.25
CA MET A 286 1.49 -17.62 9.01
C MET A 286 0.12 -16.99 9.32
N ARG A 287 -0.27 -16.00 8.52
CA ARG A 287 -1.66 -15.57 8.37
C ARG A 287 -2.45 -16.73 7.76
N GLU A 288 -3.41 -17.28 8.50
CA GLU A 288 -4.07 -18.54 8.15
C GLU A 288 -4.74 -18.54 6.76
N LEU A 289 -5.06 -19.72 6.23
CA LEU A 289 -5.82 -19.84 4.99
C LEU A 289 -7.21 -19.20 5.14
N HIS A 290 -7.47 -18.16 4.35
CA HIS A 290 -8.71 -17.39 4.41
C HIS A 290 -9.04 -16.71 3.08
N TRP A 291 -10.17 -16.03 3.02
CA TRP A 291 -10.51 -15.08 1.96
C TRP A 291 -11.39 -13.96 2.52
N HIS A 292 -11.50 -12.88 1.75
CA HIS A 292 -12.34 -11.73 2.09
C HIS A 292 -13.66 -11.78 1.30
N PRO A 293 -14.84 -11.74 1.97
CA PRO A 293 -16.13 -11.87 1.32
C PRO A 293 -16.75 -10.53 0.89
N ASN A 294 -16.05 -9.40 1.06
CA ASN A 294 -16.57 -8.06 0.82
C ASN A 294 -15.83 -7.25 -0.27
N ASN A 295 -14.51 -7.36 -0.37
CA ASN A 295 -13.74 -6.61 -1.37
C ASN A 295 -12.41 -7.30 -1.72
N ASP A 296 -11.67 -6.73 -2.68
CA ASP A 296 -10.26 -7.02 -2.89
C ASP A 296 -9.42 -6.59 -1.68
N GLU A 297 -8.29 -7.25 -1.48
CA GLU A 297 -7.28 -6.86 -0.51
C GLU A 297 -6.08 -6.22 -1.21
N TRP A 298 -5.73 -5.02 -0.78
CA TRP A 298 -4.49 -4.35 -1.16
C TRP A 298 -3.51 -4.41 0.01
N GLN A 299 -2.25 -4.72 -0.25
CA GLN A 299 -1.26 -4.97 0.80
C GLN A 299 -0.07 -4.03 0.70
N TYR A 300 0.49 -3.66 1.85
CA TYR A 300 1.81 -3.02 1.92
C TYR A 300 2.68 -3.67 2.97
N TYR A 301 3.88 -4.09 2.57
CA TYR A 301 4.83 -4.77 3.43
C TYR A 301 5.77 -3.77 4.09
N LEU A 302 5.66 -3.66 5.41
CA LEU A 302 6.39 -2.68 6.24
C LEU A 302 7.79 -3.18 6.61
N GLU A 303 7.91 -4.46 6.92
CA GLU A 303 9.12 -5.08 7.47
C GLU A 303 9.12 -6.59 7.21
N GLY A 304 10.31 -7.17 7.08
CA GLY A 304 10.49 -8.62 7.00
C GLY A 304 10.37 -9.16 5.58
N GLU A 305 10.33 -10.49 5.50
CA GLU A 305 10.23 -11.25 4.25
C GLU A 305 9.17 -12.33 4.42
N GLY A 306 8.39 -12.57 3.38
CA GLY A 306 7.35 -13.58 3.39
C GLY A 306 6.95 -14.01 2.00
N ARG A 307 6.03 -14.97 1.93
CA ARG A 307 5.39 -15.38 0.68
C ARG A 307 3.89 -15.46 0.85
N MET A 308 3.17 -15.20 -0.23
CA MET A 308 1.72 -15.36 -0.32
C MET A 308 1.38 -16.35 -1.41
N GLY A 309 0.60 -17.37 -1.08
CA GLY A 309 -0.06 -18.23 -2.07
C GLY A 309 -1.48 -17.75 -2.32
N VAL A 310 -1.87 -17.58 -3.58
CA VAL A 310 -3.21 -17.15 -3.99
C VAL A 310 -3.87 -18.20 -4.86
N PHE A 311 -5.09 -18.59 -4.51
CA PHE A 311 -5.96 -19.49 -5.25
C PHE A 311 -7.07 -18.71 -5.98
N ALA A 312 -7.05 -18.76 -7.32
CA ALA A 312 -7.88 -17.97 -8.22
C ALA A 312 -9.00 -18.78 -8.90
N SER A 313 -9.53 -19.81 -8.22
CA SER A 313 -10.53 -20.75 -8.74
C SER A 313 -10.05 -21.60 -9.94
N SER A 314 -10.84 -22.59 -10.34
CA SER A 314 -10.59 -23.42 -11.54
C SER A 314 -9.19 -24.07 -11.58
N GLY A 315 -8.67 -24.43 -10.41
CA GLY A 315 -7.33 -25.01 -10.23
C GLY A 315 -6.19 -24.01 -10.33
N GLN A 316 -6.45 -22.72 -10.59
CA GLN A 316 -5.40 -21.73 -10.76
C GLN A 316 -4.85 -21.28 -9.41
N ALA A 317 -3.52 -21.31 -9.27
CA ALA A 317 -2.82 -20.85 -8.08
C ALA A 317 -1.43 -20.30 -8.43
N ARG A 318 -1.00 -19.26 -7.73
CA ARG A 318 0.36 -18.73 -7.84
C ARG A 318 0.88 -18.22 -6.50
N THR A 319 2.17 -18.40 -6.28
CA THR A 319 2.91 -17.93 -5.12
C THR A 319 3.78 -16.73 -5.48
N PHE A 320 3.81 -15.73 -4.60
CA PHE A 320 4.60 -14.51 -4.76
C PHE A 320 5.38 -14.24 -3.47
N ASP A 321 6.64 -13.82 -3.62
CA ASP A 321 7.52 -13.41 -2.51
C ASP A 321 7.38 -11.91 -2.26
N PHE A 322 7.40 -11.50 -0.98
CA PHE A 322 7.25 -10.10 -0.58
C PHE A 322 8.30 -9.71 0.45
N ARG A 323 8.65 -8.43 0.44
CA ARG A 323 9.58 -7.80 1.38
C ARG A 323 9.20 -6.34 1.63
N ALA A 324 9.88 -5.72 2.59
CA ALA A 324 9.65 -4.31 2.93
C ALA A 324 9.67 -3.40 1.68
N GLY A 325 8.63 -2.57 1.53
CA GLY A 325 8.45 -1.67 0.39
C GLY A 325 7.66 -2.25 -0.79
N ASP A 326 7.25 -3.52 -0.72
CA ASP A 326 6.40 -4.13 -1.73
C ASP A 326 4.90 -3.86 -1.48
N VAL A 327 4.19 -3.73 -2.58
CA VAL A 327 2.72 -3.72 -2.68
C VAL A 327 2.26 -5.10 -3.15
N GLY A 328 1.27 -5.65 -2.45
CA GLY A 328 0.58 -6.88 -2.81
C GLY A 328 -0.90 -6.66 -3.13
N TYR A 329 -1.52 -7.63 -3.78
CA TYR A 329 -2.95 -7.57 -4.09
C TYR A 329 -3.58 -8.97 -4.12
N VAL A 330 -4.75 -9.13 -3.50
CA VAL A 330 -5.57 -10.34 -3.60
C VAL A 330 -6.94 -9.97 -4.14
N PRO A 331 -7.29 -10.39 -5.36
CA PRO A 331 -8.60 -10.11 -5.91
C PRO A 331 -9.74 -10.68 -5.05
N PHE A 332 -10.89 -10.00 -5.10
CA PHE A 332 -12.06 -10.32 -4.30
C PHE A 332 -12.37 -11.84 -4.25
N ALA A 333 -12.51 -12.35 -3.02
CA ALA A 333 -12.84 -13.74 -2.69
C ALA A 333 -11.82 -14.81 -3.13
N MET A 334 -10.62 -14.43 -3.59
CA MET A 334 -9.54 -15.41 -3.80
C MET A 334 -8.99 -15.91 -2.46
N GLY A 335 -8.87 -17.24 -2.34
CA GLY A 335 -8.34 -17.88 -1.14
C GLY A 335 -6.83 -17.67 -1.07
N HIS A 336 -6.30 -17.33 0.09
CA HIS A 336 -4.87 -17.06 0.23
C HIS A 336 -4.36 -17.29 1.66
N TYR A 337 -3.05 -17.27 1.81
CA TYR A 337 -2.31 -17.26 3.08
C TYR A 337 -1.06 -16.41 2.93
N ILE A 338 -0.51 -15.91 4.03
CA ILE A 338 0.76 -15.18 4.03
C ILE A 338 1.66 -15.79 5.10
N GLU A 339 2.82 -16.30 4.69
CA GLU A 339 3.78 -16.98 5.56
C GLU A 339 5.02 -16.12 5.76
N ASN A 340 5.49 -16.01 7.00
CA ASN A 340 6.79 -15.43 7.30
C ASN A 340 7.89 -16.45 6.99
N THR A 341 8.66 -16.19 5.94
CA THR A 341 9.77 -17.04 5.48
C THR A 341 11.13 -16.58 6.01
N GLY A 342 11.17 -15.42 6.67
CA GLY A 342 12.38 -14.81 7.23
C GLY A 342 12.67 -15.22 8.68
N ASP A 343 13.74 -14.65 9.22
CA ASP A 343 14.21 -14.84 10.60
C ASP A 343 13.80 -13.71 11.56
N LYS A 344 13.08 -12.71 11.04
CA LYS A 344 12.56 -11.54 11.75
C LYS A 344 11.04 -11.46 11.63
N PRO A 345 10.37 -10.65 12.48
CA PRO A 345 8.94 -10.40 12.31
C PRO A 345 8.63 -9.84 10.91
N LEU A 346 7.59 -10.38 10.29
CA LEU A 346 6.98 -9.87 9.07
C LEU A 346 5.81 -8.98 9.47
N ARG A 347 5.84 -7.71 9.04
CA ARG A 347 4.76 -6.74 9.30
C ARG A 347 4.22 -6.20 7.99
N PHE A 348 2.90 -6.22 7.86
CA PHE A 348 2.22 -5.72 6.67
C PHE A 348 0.84 -5.19 7.01
N LEU A 349 0.33 -4.34 6.12
CA LEU A 349 -1.04 -3.84 6.15
C LEU A 349 -1.88 -4.64 5.15
N GLU A 350 -3.07 -5.05 5.58
CA GLU A 350 -4.18 -5.51 4.72
C GLU A 350 -5.16 -4.33 4.60
N LEU A 351 -5.49 -3.86 3.40
CA LEU A 351 -6.37 -2.71 3.15
C LEU A 351 -7.49 -3.07 2.19
N PHE A 352 -8.69 -2.56 2.45
CA PHE A 352 -9.90 -2.93 1.72
C PHE A 352 -10.70 -1.68 1.40
N LYS A 353 -11.23 -1.57 0.17
CA LYS A 353 -12.20 -0.52 -0.18
C LYS A 353 -13.57 -0.82 0.41
N SER A 354 -13.68 -0.72 1.73
CA SER A 354 -14.82 -1.19 2.54
C SER A 354 -14.98 -0.32 3.79
N ASP A 355 -16.18 -0.29 4.36
CA ASP A 355 -16.46 0.35 5.66
C ASP A 355 -16.16 -0.57 6.86
N HIS A 356 -15.92 -1.85 6.61
CA HIS A 356 -15.62 -2.86 7.63
C HIS A 356 -14.62 -3.91 7.16
N TYR A 357 -13.86 -4.47 8.12
CA TYR A 357 -13.05 -5.66 7.90
C TYR A 357 -13.93 -6.92 7.96
N ALA A 358 -13.73 -7.85 7.03
CA ALA A 358 -14.37 -9.17 7.08
C ALA A 358 -13.48 -10.22 6.44
N ASP A 359 -13.33 -11.37 7.09
CA ASP A 359 -12.66 -12.54 6.53
C ASP A 359 -13.41 -13.84 6.88
N ILE A 360 -13.26 -14.85 6.04
CA ILE A 360 -13.71 -16.21 6.30
C ILE A 360 -12.48 -17.11 6.44
N SER A 361 -12.27 -17.64 7.65
CA SER A 361 -11.22 -18.63 7.92
C SER A 361 -11.64 -20.00 7.38
N LEU A 362 -10.75 -20.65 6.63
CA LEU A 362 -10.97 -22.00 6.14
C LEU A 362 -11.15 -22.98 7.30
N ASN A 363 -10.32 -22.89 8.34
CA ASN A 363 -10.39 -23.78 9.50
C ASN A 363 -11.74 -23.64 10.22
N GLN A 364 -12.13 -22.39 10.50
CA GLN A 364 -13.42 -22.12 11.15
C GLN A 364 -14.61 -22.59 10.31
N TRP A 365 -14.56 -22.39 8.99
CA TRP A 365 -15.63 -22.84 8.09
C TRP A 365 -15.79 -24.36 8.10
N LEU A 366 -14.69 -25.11 7.94
CA LEU A 366 -14.73 -26.56 7.97
C LEU A 366 -15.19 -27.09 9.34
N ALA A 367 -14.70 -26.49 10.44
CA ALA A 367 -15.12 -26.85 11.79
C ALA A 367 -16.60 -26.59 12.08
N SER A 368 -17.20 -25.63 11.36
CA SER A 368 -18.60 -25.22 11.51
C SER A 368 -19.53 -25.89 10.49
N THR A 369 -19.00 -26.81 9.67
CA THR A 369 -19.74 -27.58 8.68
C THR A 369 -20.02 -28.99 9.22
N PRO A 370 -21.17 -29.63 8.91
CA PRO A 370 -21.44 -31.00 9.38
C PRO A 370 -20.26 -31.95 9.09
N PRO A 371 -19.69 -32.65 10.10
CA PRO A 371 -18.45 -33.40 9.93
C PRO A 371 -18.50 -34.44 8.81
N ALA A 372 -19.60 -35.19 8.72
CA ALA A 372 -19.80 -36.19 7.66
C ALA A 372 -19.78 -35.58 6.24
N LEU A 373 -20.15 -34.30 6.09
CA LEU A 373 -20.06 -33.59 4.82
C LEU A 373 -18.60 -33.28 4.48
N VAL A 374 -17.83 -32.74 5.43
CA VAL A 374 -16.39 -32.43 5.25
C VAL A 374 -15.60 -33.69 4.92
N GLU A 375 -15.86 -34.79 5.62
CA GLU A 375 -15.22 -36.09 5.39
C GLU A 375 -15.49 -36.61 3.96
N GLN A 376 -16.70 -36.40 3.43
CA GLN A 376 -17.04 -36.76 2.05
C GLN A 376 -16.38 -35.84 1.00
N HIS A 377 -16.02 -34.60 1.35
CA HIS A 377 -15.36 -33.68 0.42
C HIS A 377 -13.85 -33.91 0.35
N LEU A 378 -13.21 -34.08 1.50
CA LEU A 378 -11.74 -34.08 1.60
C LEU A 378 -11.13 -35.47 1.73
N HIS A 379 -11.93 -36.48 2.14
CA HIS A 379 -11.47 -37.84 2.37
C HIS A 379 -10.25 -37.94 3.30
N LEU A 380 -10.14 -37.01 4.26
CA LEU A 380 -9.06 -36.97 5.26
C LEU A 380 -9.42 -37.80 6.49
N ASN A 381 -8.40 -38.14 7.29
CA ASN A 381 -8.58 -39.03 8.44
C ASN A 381 -9.23 -38.34 9.66
N ALA A 382 -9.63 -39.13 10.66
CA ALA A 382 -10.23 -38.62 11.89
C ALA A 382 -9.31 -37.65 12.67
N GLY A 383 -7.99 -37.78 12.54
CA GLY A 383 -7.03 -36.86 13.15
C GLY A 383 -7.13 -35.45 12.58
N PHE A 384 -7.35 -35.32 11.27
CA PHE A 384 -7.64 -34.03 10.64
C PHE A 384 -8.93 -33.42 11.19
N MET A 385 -10.02 -34.20 11.25
CA MET A 385 -11.30 -33.72 11.76
C MET A 385 -11.20 -33.23 13.21
N GLN A 386 -10.37 -33.88 14.04
CA GLN A 386 -10.10 -33.46 15.42
C GLN A 386 -9.24 -32.19 15.53
N ALA A 387 -8.49 -31.83 14.49
CA ALA A 387 -7.65 -30.64 14.46
C ALA A 387 -8.41 -29.37 14.06
N LEU A 388 -9.63 -29.50 13.53
CA LEU A 388 -10.46 -28.36 13.14
C LEU A 388 -10.91 -27.55 14.37
N SER A 389 -10.97 -26.22 14.23
CA SER A 389 -11.33 -25.29 15.30
C SER A 389 -12.49 -24.40 14.90
N THR A 390 -13.55 -24.38 15.71
CA THR A 390 -14.68 -23.42 15.54
C THR A 390 -14.32 -21.99 15.95
N ARG A 391 -13.18 -21.81 16.64
CA ARG A 391 -12.60 -20.49 16.93
C ARG A 391 -11.62 -20.11 15.83
N LYS A 392 -11.84 -18.94 15.22
CA LYS A 392 -10.92 -18.33 14.27
C LYS A 392 -9.59 -18.00 14.95
N SER A 393 -8.49 -18.31 14.27
CA SER A 393 -7.13 -18.01 14.72
C SER A 393 -6.40 -17.38 13.54
N PRO A 394 -6.52 -16.04 13.34
CA PRO A 394 -6.04 -15.36 12.15
C PRO A 394 -4.56 -15.61 11.85
N ILE A 395 -3.79 -15.90 12.90
CA ILE A 395 -2.38 -16.27 12.84
C ILE A 395 -2.20 -17.67 13.42
N VAL A 396 -1.52 -18.53 12.68
CA VAL A 396 -1.15 -19.91 13.05
C VAL A 396 0.36 -20.10 12.90
N GLY A 397 0.90 -21.13 13.53
CA GLY A 397 2.34 -21.45 13.38
C GLY A 397 3.27 -20.53 14.16
N GLY A 398 4.50 -21.02 14.32
CA GLY A 398 5.48 -20.69 15.37
C GLY A 398 5.92 -21.98 16.06
#